data_AF-A0A951YEB2-F1
#
_entry.id   AF-A0A951YEB2-F1
#
_cell.length_a   1.000
_cell.length_b   1.000
_cell.length_c   1.000
_cell.angle_alpha   90.00
_cell.angle_beta   90.00
_cell.angle_gamma   90.00
#
_symmetry.space_group_name_H-M   'P 1'
#
loop_
_entity.id
_entity.type
_entity.pdbx_description
1 polymer ?
#
loop_
_entity_poly.entity_id
_entity_poly.type
_entity_poly.pdbx_seq_one_letter_code
_entity_poly.pdbx_strand_id
1 'polypeptide(L)'
;MKAGLPIYVLLLLLPAISACNDSDNPTGQAPPIKMGDPATIVTETDTQYLADIVPDLNLNKGRPVTIASTKPDTTPAAVDTAKVAAPAAETAAAQPTGKGLKVPFPQVEFFIPNIETKTYKEPNLETDYGASYELTEGTLRDNKIYIKGAQIEDVYMRYQTIIVARNNLGTLPLESLRKLTDWKKQKGSNGVYEIEGLEPNKLEGLKVSNKAIRNAVSRDARGRNWSRSGVQKWLNAVRNTRNTSQKPMHTELRSVMWKVNGKDANGRPFTRQLRIDVPIAP
;
A
#
# COMPACT_ATOMS: atom_id res chain seq x y z
N MET A 1 -34.73 22.31 -78.69
CA MET A 1 -36.03 22.94 -78.37
C MET A 1 -36.43 22.55 -76.95
N LYS A 2 -36.59 23.58 -76.09
CA LYS A 2 -37.39 23.74 -74.85
C LYS A 2 -37.49 22.52 -73.88
N ALA A 3 -36.85 22.55 -72.71
CA ALA A 3 -37.25 23.22 -71.44
C ALA A 3 -38.49 22.56 -70.79
N GLY A 4 -38.54 22.21 -69.50
CA GLY A 4 -37.73 22.66 -68.37
C GLY A 4 -37.85 21.81 -67.09
N LEU A 5 -37.07 22.26 -66.11
CA LEU A 5 -36.76 21.71 -64.78
C LEU A 5 -37.81 22.21 -63.73
N PRO A 6 -37.60 22.07 -62.40
CA PRO A 6 -38.40 21.33 -61.43
C PRO A 6 -39.23 22.24 -60.48
N ILE A 7 -40.16 21.66 -59.72
CA ILE A 7 -40.81 22.33 -58.58
C ILE A 7 -40.23 21.78 -57.28
N TYR A 8 -39.19 22.45 -56.80
CA TYR A 8 -38.91 22.58 -55.36
C TYR A 8 -39.96 23.54 -54.75
N VAL A 9 -40.11 23.50 -53.43
CA VAL A 9 -40.82 24.49 -52.58
C VAL A 9 -42.28 24.18 -52.24
N LEU A 10 -42.46 23.27 -51.28
CA LEU A 10 -43.44 23.41 -50.20
C LEU A 10 -42.86 22.70 -48.96
N LEU A 11 -41.81 23.25 -48.36
CA LEU A 11 -41.91 24.19 -47.23
C LEU A 11 -42.85 23.62 -46.14
N LEU A 12 -42.31 22.78 -45.24
CA LEU A 12 -41.89 23.19 -43.89
C LEU A 12 -43.07 23.69 -43.04
N LEU A 13 -43.73 22.77 -42.31
CA LEU A 13 -44.53 23.12 -41.13
C LEU A 13 -44.53 21.99 -40.09
N LEU A 14 -43.57 22.13 -39.18
CA LEU A 14 -43.63 21.90 -37.73
C LEU A 14 -44.24 20.59 -37.16
N PRO A 15 -43.41 19.82 -36.40
CA PRO A 15 -43.87 18.84 -35.43
C PRO A 15 -44.10 19.49 -34.06
N ALA A 16 -45.34 19.50 -33.59
CA ALA A 16 -45.77 19.60 -32.19
C ALA A 16 -47.29 19.32 -32.24
N ILE A 17 -47.87 18.40 -31.48
CA ILE A 17 -48.14 18.51 -30.05
C ILE A 17 -48.50 17.10 -29.52
N SER A 18 -47.94 16.81 -28.35
CA SER A 18 -48.35 15.92 -27.25
C SER A 18 -49.69 15.16 -27.31
N ALA A 19 -49.66 13.92 -26.83
CA ALA A 19 -50.49 13.52 -25.68
C ALA A 19 -49.89 12.32 -24.94
N CYS A 20 -49.31 12.59 -23.77
CA CYS A 20 -49.13 11.63 -22.69
C CYS A 20 -50.51 11.23 -22.16
N ASN A 21 -50.76 9.93 -22.02
CA ASN A 21 -51.75 9.40 -21.09
C ASN A 21 -50.98 8.64 -20.00
N ASP A 22 -50.64 9.34 -18.93
CA ASP A 22 -50.80 8.81 -17.58
C ASP A 22 -50.84 10.01 -16.63
N SER A 23 -52.06 10.35 -16.22
CA SER A 23 -52.37 11.47 -15.35
C SER A 23 -52.59 10.92 -13.94
N ASP A 24 -51.58 11.08 -13.09
CA ASP A 24 -51.79 11.20 -11.66
C ASP A 24 -51.05 12.45 -11.13
N ASN A 25 -51.86 13.36 -10.60
CA ASN A 25 -51.58 14.60 -9.86
C ASN A 25 -51.04 15.86 -10.58
N PRO A 26 -51.92 16.87 -10.78
CA PRO A 26 -51.58 18.21 -11.24
C PRO A 26 -51.47 19.20 -10.06
N THR A 27 -50.53 19.00 -9.14
CA THR A 27 -50.09 20.05 -8.20
C THR A 27 -48.70 19.68 -7.68
N GLY A 28 -47.73 20.57 -7.84
CA GLY A 28 -46.32 20.36 -7.49
C GLY A 28 -46.02 20.31 -5.99
N GLN A 29 -46.69 19.42 -5.25
CA GLN A 29 -46.33 19.03 -3.90
C GLN A 29 -46.07 17.53 -3.90
N ALA A 30 -44.79 17.17 -3.72
CA ALA A 30 -44.44 15.81 -3.34
C ALA A 30 -45.25 15.44 -2.09
N PRO A 31 -45.77 14.19 -1.97
CA PRO A 31 -46.33 13.75 -0.70
C PRO A 31 -45.26 13.97 0.39
N PRO A 32 -45.64 14.48 1.58
CA PRO A 32 -44.68 14.70 2.65
C PRO A 32 -43.88 13.42 2.88
N ILE A 33 -42.55 13.53 2.84
CA ILE A 33 -41.65 12.45 3.25
C ILE A 33 -42.04 12.15 4.70
N LYS A 34 -42.70 11.01 4.93
CA LYS A 34 -42.91 10.48 6.27
C LYS A 34 -41.54 10.05 6.78
N MET A 35 -40.82 10.98 7.39
CA MET A 35 -39.64 10.66 8.18
C MET A 35 -40.10 9.80 9.34
N GLY A 36 -39.60 8.56 9.39
CA GLY A 36 -39.47 7.72 10.58
C GLY A 36 -40.74 7.51 11.42
N ASP A 37 -41.17 6.26 11.53
CA ASP A 37 -42.09 5.90 12.62
C ASP A 37 -41.40 6.21 13.97
N PRO A 38 -41.95 7.10 14.83
CA PRO A 38 -41.34 7.38 16.13
C PRO A 38 -41.26 6.15 17.04
N ALA A 39 -41.99 5.06 16.75
CA ALA A 39 -41.82 3.77 17.42
C ALA A 39 -40.48 3.06 17.07
N THR A 40 -39.74 3.55 16.07
CA THR A 40 -38.40 3.05 15.71
C THR A 40 -37.26 3.98 16.13
N ILE A 41 -37.57 5.13 16.77
CA ILE A 41 -36.56 6.01 17.33
C ILE A 41 -36.21 5.46 18.71
N VAL A 42 -35.06 4.80 18.80
CA VAL A 42 -34.46 4.40 20.08
C VAL A 42 -34.02 5.68 20.80
N THR A 43 -34.81 6.13 21.76
CA THR A 43 -34.42 7.21 22.67
C THR A 43 -33.43 6.68 23.71
N GLU A 44 -32.44 7.49 24.10
CA GLU A 44 -31.34 7.15 25.03
C GLU A 44 -31.77 6.70 26.45
N THR A 45 -33.07 6.54 26.69
CA THR A 45 -33.66 6.03 27.92
C THR A 45 -34.00 4.53 27.88
N ASP A 46 -33.85 3.87 26.73
CA ASP A 46 -34.16 2.44 26.59
C ASP A 46 -32.99 1.55 27.07
N THR A 47 -33.06 1.14 28.33
CA THR A 47 -32.01 0.40 29.04
C THR A 47 -31.76 -1.00 28.48
N GLN A 48 -32.65 -1.51 27.62
CA GLN A 48 -32.51 -2.82 27.00
C GLN A 48 -31.48 -2.84 25.86
N TYR A 49 -31.18 -1.68 25.25
CA TYR A 49 -30.19 -1.53 24.17
C TYR A 49 -28.91 -0.79 24.60
N LEU A 50 -28.88 -0.26 25.82
CA LEU A 50 -27.71 0.37 26.45
C LEU A 50 -26.97 -0.57 27.43
N ALA A 51 -27.33 -1.85 27.46
CA ALA A 51 -26.51 -2.84 28.15
C ALA A 51 -25.20 -3.00 27.37
N ASP A 52 -24.10 -2.58 27.99
CA ASP A 52 -22.73 -2.79 27.53
C ASP A 52 -22.41 -4.28 27.57
N ILE A 53 -22.91 -5.02 26.57
CA ILE A 53 -22.58 -6.42 26.35
C ILE A 53 -21.25 -6.43 25.59
N VAL A 54 -20.16 -6.14 26.31
CA VAL A 54 -18.81 -6.58 25.95
C VAL A 54 -18.45 -7.74 26.88
N PRO A 55 -18.87 -8.98 26.58
CA PRO A 55 -18.54 -10.14 27.38
C PRO A 55 -17.14 -10.66 27.01
N ASP A 56 -16.10 -9.82 27.06
CA ASP A 56 -14.72 -10.33 26.91
C ASP A 56 -13.57 -9.45 27.42
N LEU A 57 -13.80 -8.62 28.44
CA LEU A 57 -12.69 -8.04 29.23
C LEU A 57 -12.80 -8.50 30.69
N ASN A 58 -12.54 -9.79 30.89
CA ASN A 58 -12.12 -10.29 32.19
C ASN A 58 -10.76 -9.66 32.53
N LEU A 59 -10.79 -8.50 33.20
CA LEU A 59 -9.68 -8.00 34.01
C LEU A 59 -9.39 -9.05 35.07
N ASN A 60 -8.47 -9.97 34.74
CA ASN A 60 -7.97 -10.97 35.65
C ASN A 60 -7.22 -10.25 36.79
N LYS A 61 -7.98 -9.87 37.82
CA LYS A 61 -7.49 -9.48 39.14
C LYS A 61 -6.81 -10.70 39.74
N GLY A 62 -5.53 -10.85 39.45
CA GLY A 62 -4.64 -11.83 40.05
C GLY A 62 -3.43 -11.14 40.68
N ARG A 63 -3.65 -10.22 41.62
CA ARG A 63 -2.60 -9.80 42.55
C ARG A 63 -2.88 -10.42 43.91
N PRO A 64 -2.20 -11.50 44.32
CA PRO A 64 -2.05 -11.79 45.72
C PRO A 64 -0.94 -10.88 46.29
N VAL A 65 -1.36 -9.91 47.08
CA VAL A 65 -0.55 -9.36 48.15
C VAL A 65 -0.68 -10.35 49.30
N THR A 66 0.44 -10.91 49.78
CA THR A 66 0.49 -11.53 51.10
C THR A 66 1.67 -10.93 51.84
N ILE A 67 1.34 -10.24 52.94
CA ILE A 67 2.25 -9.66 53.92
C ILE A 67 2.34 -10.67 55.08
N ALA A 68 3.56 -10.98 55.52
CA ALA A 68 4.02 -10.97 56.92
C ALA A 68 4.91 -12.16 57.35
N SER A 69 6.13 -11.78 57.74
CA SER A 69 6.84 -12.15 58.97
C SER A 69 7.84 -13.34 59.03
N THR A 70 9.02 -12.92 59.53
CA THR A 70 9.96 -13.56 60.47
C THR A 70 10.99 -14.62 60.01
N LYS A 71 12.25 -14.15 59.98
CA LYS A 71 13.59 -14.81 60.18
C LYS A 71 13.64 -15.78 61.41
N PRO A 72 14.74 -16.53 61.70
CA PRO A 72 16.00 -16.83 60.94
C PRO A 72 16.49 -18.33 61.02
N ASP A 73 17.71 -18.59 60.48
CA ASP A 73 18.63 -19.74 60.69
C ASP A 73 18.31 -21.09 59.97
N THR A 74 19.21 -21.89 59.39
CA THR A 74 20.68 -22.00 59.41
C THR A 74 21.20 -22.86 58.22
N THR A 75 22.35 -22.45 57.63
CA THR A 75 23.47 -23.27 57.04
C THR A 75 23.26 -24.23 55.83
N PRO A 76 24.35 -24.59 55.08
CA PRO A 76 24.35 -24.55 53.62
C PRO A 76 24.59 -25.93 52.97
N ALA A 77 24.06 -26.13 51.76
CA ALA A 77 24.47 -27.24 50.90
C ALA A 77 24.86 -26.68 49.52
N ALA A 78 26.12 -26.91 49.20
CA ALA A 78 26.75 -26.63 47.93
C ALA A 78 26.24 -27.57 46.81
N VAL A 79 26.67 -27.25 45.58
CA VAL A 79 26.66 -28.11 44.37
C VAL A 79 25.30 -28.09 43.66
N ASP A 80 25.11 -27.70 42.39
CA ASP A 80 25.98 -27.67 41.21
C ASP A 80 25.49 -26.54 40.27
N THR A 81 26.33 -25.56 39.97
CA THR A 81 26.03 -24.54 38.96
C THR A 81 26.29 -25.14 37.58
N ALA A 82 25.30 -25.86 37.04
CA ALA A 82 25.22 -26.14 35.62
C ALA A 82 25.16 -24.78 34.90
N LYS A 83 26.31 -24.40 34.34
CA LYS A 83 26.51 -23.26 33.45
C LYS A 83 25.52 -23.37 32.29
N VAL A 84 24.36 -22.74 32.44
CA VAL A 84 23.46 -22.43 31.34
C VAL A 84 24.28 -21.61 30.36
N ALA A 85 24.65 -22.25 29.25
CA ALA A 85 25.27 -21.58 28.14
C ALA A 85 24.37 -20.42 27.74
N ALA A 86 24.88 -19.20 27.92
CA ALA A 86 24.28 -18.01 27.36
C ALA A 86 24.00 -18.27 25.88
N PRO A 87 22.82 -17.88 25.34
CA PRO A 87 22.60 -17.94 23.92
C PRO A 87 23.73 -17.16 23.26
N ALA A 88 24.50 -17.85 22.41
CA ALA A 88 25.55 -17.23 21.64
C ALA A 88 24.94 -16.00 20.95
N ALA A 89 25.39 -14.81 21.33
CA ALA A 89 25.07 -13.61 20.60
C ALA A 89 25.62 -13.83 19.18
N GLU A 90 24.70 -14.09 18.24
CA GLU A 90 24.99 -14.13 16.82
C GLU A 90 25.80 -12.88 16.50
N THR A 91 27.07 -13.10 16.17
CA THR A 91 28.00 -12.02 15.85
C THR A 91 27.49 -11.40 14.55
N ALA A 92 26.85 -10.23 14.67
CA ALA A 92 26.32 -9.50 13.53
C ALA A 92 27.41 -9.38 12.46
N ALA A 93 27.08 -9.77 11.22
CA ALA A 93 28.06 -9.74 10.14
C ALA A 93 28.59 -8.31 9.96
N ALA A 94 29.89 -8.18 9.75
CA ALA A 94 30.52 -6.88 9.54
C ALA A 94 29.83 -6.15 8.38
N GLN A 95 29.27 -4.97 8.66
CA GLN A 95 28.66 -4.13 7.63
C GLN A 95 29.73 -3.68 6.63
N PRO A 96 29.42 -3.65 5.33
CA PRO A 96 30.28 -2.99 4.37
C PRO A 96 30.38 -1.50 4.76
N THR A 97 31.58 -1.03 5.11
CA THR A 97 31.82 0.40 5.28
C THR A 97 31.99 1.01 3.89
N GLY A 98 30.90 1.53 3.32
CA GLY A 98 30.90 2.07 1.97
C GLY A 98 29.79 3.09 1.71
N LYS A 99 29.74 3.60 0.48
CA LYS A 99 28.65 4.45 -0.02
C LYS A 99 27.35 3.64 -0.01
N GLY A 100 26.27 4.22 0.52
CA GLY A 100 24.97 3.55 0.62
C GLY A 100 24.00 4.31 1.51
N LEU A 101 22.74 3.88 1.49
CA LEU A 101 21.70 4.43 2.36
C LEU A 101 21.88 3.89 3.78
N LYS A 102 22.04 4.79 4.74
CA LYS A 102 22.02 4.50 6.18
C LYS A 102 20.78 5.13 6.81
N VAL A 103 20.01 4.34 7.56
CA VAL A 103 18.80 4.79 8.27
C VAL A 103 18.89 4.34 9.72
N PRO A 104 19.38 5.22 10.62
CA PRO A 104 19.48 4.91 12.04
C PRO A 104 18.16 5.14 12.75
N PHE A 105 17.43 4.07 13.09
CA PHE A 105 16.37 4.13 14.10
C PHE A 105 16.96 3.86 15.50
N PRO A 106 16.32 4.30 16.59
CA PRO A 106 16.83 4.12 17.95
C PRO A 106 17.13 2.67 18.34
N GLN A 107 16.37 1.72 17.79
CA GLN A 107 16.54 0.29 18.08
C GLN A 107 17.33 -0.48 17.02
N VAL A 108 17.32 0.01 15.76
CA VAL A 108 17.89 -0.68 14.59
C VAL A 108 18.41 0.30 13.54
N GLU A 109 19.52 -0.02 12.94
CA GLU A 109 20.11 0.70 11.81
C GLU A 109 19.98 -0.14 10.54
N PHE A 110 19.36 0.43 9.51
CA PHE A 110 19.33 -0.17 8.17
C PHE A 110 20.47 0.38 7.35
N PHE A 111 21.16 -0.49 6.64
CA PHE A 111 22.17 -0.14 5.66
C PHE A 111 21.96 -0.92 4.36
N ILE A 112 21.87 -0.20 3.24
CA ILE A 112 21.83 -0.77 1.90
C ILE A 112 23.01 -0.18 1.12
N PRO A 113 24.00 -1.00 0.71
CA PRO A 113 25.17 -0.50 0.01
C PRO A 113 24.84 -0.12 -1.44
N ASN A 114 25.68 0.72 -2.05
CA ASN A 114 25.65 1.05 -3.47
C ASN A 114 24.33 1.64 -3.98
N ILE A 115 23.58 2.33 -3.11
CA ILE A 115 22.42 3.11 -3.51
C ILE A 115 22.57 4.55 -3.03
N GLU A 116 22.12 5.48 -3.86
CA GLU A 116 21.94 6.87 -3.48
C GLU A 116 20.45 7.18 -3.48
N THR A 117 20.01 7.88 -2.44
CA THR A 117 18.60 8.20 -2.26
C THR A 117 18.40 9.64 -1.85
N LYS A 118 17.28 10.20 -2.28
CA LYS A 118 16.81 11.51 -1.85
C LYS A 118 15.64 11.36 -0.89
N THR A 119 15.57 12.23 0.10
CA THR A 119 14.44 12.30 1.02
C THR A 119 13.58 13.51 0.67
N TYR A 120 12.26 13.33 0.57
CA TYR A 120 11.33 14.44 0.31
C TYR A 120 11.02 15.26 1.58
N LYS A 121 10.96 14.59 2.73
CA LYS A 121 10.75 15.17 4.05
C LYS A 121 11.62 14.38 5.02
N GLU A 122 12.51 15.06 5.74
CA GLU A 122 13.35 14.42 6.75
C GLU A 122 12.46 13.67 7.76
N PRO A 123 12.50 12.33 7.79
CA PRO A 123 11.71 11.56 8.75
C PRO A 123 12.28 11.78 10.15
N ASN A 124 11.41 11.88 11.15
CA ASN A 124 11.87 11.90 12.53
C ASN A 124 12.16 10.46 12.95
N LEU A 125 13.39 10.00 12.74
CA LEU A 125 13.79 8.62 12.97
C LEU A 125 13.65 8.17 14.44
N GLU A 126 13.57 9.10 15.39
CA GLU A 126 13.42 8.79 16.81
C GLU A 126 11.99 8.37 17.16
N THR A 127 11.00 9.09 16.62
CA THR A 127 9.58 8.86 16.91
C THR A 127 8.90 8.01 15.86
N ASP A 128 9.32 8.14 14.60
CA ASP A 128 8.59 7.60 13.47
C ASP A 128 8.77 6.09 13.35
N TYR A 129 7.66 5.44 13.05
CA TYR A 129 7.62 4.01 12.81
C TYR A 129 8.35 3.61 11.51
N GLY A 130 8.53 4.55 10.57
CA GLY A 130 9.25 4.26 9.35
C GLY A 130 9.75 5.47 8.60
N ALA A 131 10.61 5.21 7.63
CA ALA A 131 11.26 6.20 6.79
C ALA A 131 10.98 5.90 5.31
N SER A 132 10.81 6.95 4.51
CA SER A 132 10.55 6.86 3.07
C SER A 132 11.59 7.65 2.30
N TYR A 133 12.20 7.00 1.30
CA TYR A 133 13.25 7.56 0.45
C TYR A 133 12.90 7.34 -1.02
N GLU A 134 13.42 8.19 -1.91
CA GLU A 134 13.40 8.00 -3.35
C GLU A 134 14.78 7.56 -3.83
N LEU A 135 14.85 6.51 -4.63
CA LEU A 135 16.08 6.05 -5.25
C LEU A 135 16.51 7.02 -6.36
N THR A 136 17.72 7.59 -6.27
CA THR A 136 18.27 8.45 -7.32
C THR A 136 19.28 7.70 -8.18
N GLU A 137 20.17 6.92 -7.55
CA GLU A 137 21.19 6.14 -8.24
C GLU A 137 21.38 4.76 -7.60
N GLY A 138 21.92 3.82 -8.39
CA GLY A 138 22.17 2.44 -7.97
C GLY A 138 21.02 1.48 -8.28
N THR A 139 21.17 0.24 -7.83
CA THR A 139 20.18 -0.83 -8.03
C THR A 139 19.86 -1.53 -6.72
N LEU A 140 18.56 -1.77 -6.50
CA LEU A 140 18.08 -2.61 -5.41
C LEU A 140 18.13 -4.10 -5.76
N ARG A 141 18.24 -4.44 -7.05
CA ARG A 141 18.30 -5.83 -7.52
C ARG A 141 19.62 -6.47 -7.12
N ASP A 142 19.55 -7.71 -6.66
CA ASP A 142 20.70 -8.53 -6.25
C ASP A 142 21.55 -7.88 -5.14
N ASN A 143 20.96 -6.93 -4.43
CA ASN A 143 21.60 -6.21 -3.34
C ASN A 143 21.24 -6.85 -2.00
N LYS A 144 21.93 -6.46 -0.92
CA LYS A 144 21.71 -6.97 0.43
C LYS A 144 21.34 -5.85 1.37
N ILE A 145 20.49 -6.16 2.33
CA ILE A 145 20.15 -5.25 3.42
C ILE A 145 20.86 -5.73 4.67
N TYR A 146 21.60 -4.82 5.27
CA TYR A 146 22.28 -5.02 6.53
C TYR A 146 21.47 -4.30 7.60
N ILE A 147 20.94 -5.06 8.54
CA ILE A 147 20.19 -4.54 9.69
C ILE A 147 21.02 -4.85 10.93
N LYS A 148 21.43 -3.79 11.63
CA LYS A 148 22.18 -3.88 12.88
C LYS A 148 21.33 -3.33 14.01
N GLY A 149 21.51 -3.82 15.23
CA GLY A 149 20.82 -3.29 16.40
C GLY A 149 20.41 -4.40 17.35
N ALA A 150 19.27 -4.19 18.00
CA ALA A 150 18.73 -5.15 18.95
C ALA A 150 18.30 -6.48 18.28
N GLN A 151 17.77 -7.42 19.06
CA GLN A 151 17.45 -8.77 18.59
C GLN A 151 16.41 -8.73 17.46
N ILE A 152 16.80 -9.13 16.25
CA ILE A 152 15.91 -9.20 15.09
C ILE A 152 15.21 -10.55 15.07
N GLU A 153 13.88 -10.56 15.05
CA GLU A 153 13.08 -11.79 15.01
C GLU A 153 12.73 -12.14 13.55
N ASP A 154 12.17 -11.17 12.83
CA ASP A 154 11.71 -11.36 11.46
C ASP A 154 11.94 -10.11 10.60
N VAL A 155 12.27 -10.35 9.33
CA VAL A 155 12.30 -9.32 8.30
C VAL A 155 11.36 -9.71 7.18
N TYR A 156 10.47 -8.80 6.83
CA TYR A 156 9.50 -8.96 5.74
C TYR A 156 9.78 -7.94 4.67
N MET A 157 9.56 -8.33 3.42
CA MET A 157 9.59 -7.46 2.26
C MET A 157 8.27 -7.57 1.50
N ARG A 158 7.82 -6.44 0.98
CA ARG A 158 6.80 -6.38 -0.07
C ARG A 158 7.19 -5.30 -1.07
N TYR A 159 6.59 -5.33 -2.25
CA TYR A 159 6.82 -4.30 -3.24
C TYR A 159 5.54 -3.92 -3.96
N GLN A 160 5.54 -2.75 -4.56
CA GLN A 160 4.47 -2.25 -5.41
C GLN A 160 4.96 -2.22 -6.85
N THR A 161 4.20 -2.82 -7.75
CA THR A 161 4.39 -2.72 -9.20
C THR A 161 3.37 -1.78 -9.81
N ILE A 162 3.74 -1.20 -10.94
CA ILE A 162 2.89 -0.37 -11.77
C ILE A 162 3.00 -0.84 -13.22
N ILE A 163 1.89 -0.77 -13.95
CA ILE A 163 1.91 -1.00 -15.39
C ILE A 163 2.26 0.30 -16.10
N VAL A 164 3.24 0.26 -16.99
CA VAL A 164 3.71 1.39 -17.78
C VAL A 164 3.49 1.08 -19.25
N ALA A 165 2.88 2.03 -19.96
CA ALA A 165 2.73 1.98 -21.40
C ALA A 165 3.88 2.73 -22.06
N ARG A 166 4.75 2.04 -22.82
CA ARG A 166 5.90 2.64 -23.51
C ARG A 166 5.79 2.45 -25.02
N ASN A 167 5.78 3.55 -25.76
CA ASN A 167 5.74 3.53 -27.23
C ASN A 167 6.43 4.80 -27.78
N ASN A 168 6.31 5.04 -29.08
CA ASN A 168 6.91 6.20 -29.76
C ASN A 168 6.36 7.56 -29.29
N LEU A 169 5.25 7.58 -28.53
CA LEU A 169 4.67 8.79 -27.92
C LEU A 169 5.29 9.09 -26.55
N GLY A 170 6.17 8.22 -26.05
CA GLY A 170 6.82 8.32 -24.75
C GLY A 170 6.34 7.24 -23.78
N THR A 171 6.35 7.59 -22.50
CA THR A 171 6.07 6.68 -21.39
C THR A 171 4.92 7.19 -20.56
N LEU A 172 3.86 6.39 -20.45
CA LEU A 172 2.67 6.66 -19.65
C LEU A 172 2.55 5.62 -18.53
N PRO A 173 2.91 5.96 -17.29
CA PRO A 173 2.64 5.09 -16.15
C PRO A 173 1.16 5.11 -15.80
N LEU A 174 0.58 3.92 -15.64
CA LEU A 174 -0.82 3.71 -15.33
C LEU A 174 -0.98 3.54 -13.81
N GLU A 175 -1.00 4.67 -13.10
CA GLU A 175 -1.11 4.72 -11.61
C GLU A 175 -2.37 4.05 -11.08
N SER A 176 -3.40 3.97 -11.94
CA SER A 176 -4.65 3.25 -11.66
C SER A 176 -4.51 1.72 -11.71
N LEU A 177 -3.43 1.19 -12.30
CA LEU A 177 -3.11 -0.25 -12.40
C LEU A 177 -1.87 -0.60 -11.58
N ARG A 178 -1.89 -0.24 -10.29
CA ARG A 178 -0.89 -0.66 -9.31
C ARG A 178 -1.27 -2.00 -8.68
N LYS A 179 -0.27 -2.83 -8.39
CA LYS A 179 -0.42 -4.02 -7.55
C LYS A 179 0.58 -3.94 -6.40
N LEU A 180 0.08 -4.17 -5.18
CA LEU A 180 0.91 -4.32 -3.99
C LEU A 180 0.99 -5.81 -3.68
N THR A 181 2.19 -6.34 -3.46
CA THR A 181 2.35 -7.73 -3.03
C THR A 181 2.09 -7.88 -1.53
N ASP A 182 1.81 -9.11 -1.12
CA ASP A 182 1.79 -9.47 0.29
C ASP A 182 3.20 -9.40 0.90
N TRP A 183 3.24 -9.33 2.23
CA TRP A 183 4.49 -9.41 2.98
C TRP A 183 5.08 -10.82 2.88
N LYS A 184 6.30 -10.91 2.37
CA LYS A 184 7.06 -12.16 2.30
C LYS A 184 8.25 -12.08 3.25
N LYS A 185 8.42 -13.11 4.09
CA LYS A 185 9.59 -13.20 4.97
C LYS A 185 10.85 -13.30 4.12
N GLN A 186 11.85 -12.47 4.44
CA GLN A 186 13.15 -12.46 3.77
C GLN A 186 14.03 -13.55 4.32
N LYS A 187 14.80 -14.19 3.45
CA LYS A 187 15.83 -15.14 3.84
C LYS A 187 17.08 -14.35 4.22
N GLY A 188 17.59 -14.64 5.41
CA GLY A 188 18.76 -13.97 5.96
C GLY A 188 18.97 -14.35 7.41
N SER A 189 20.18 -14.12 7.90
CA SER A 189 20.58 -14.33 9.30
C SER A 189 21.70 -13.36 9.64
N ASN A 190 22.01 -13.21 10.93
CA ASN A 190 23.09 -12.34 11.43
C ASN A 190 23.00 -10.88 10.91
N GLY A 191 21.77 -10.38 10.71
CA GLY A 191 21.54 -9.02 10.22
C GLY A 191 21.73 -8.83 8.72
N VAL A 192 21.93 -9.87 7.92
CA VAL A 192 22.09 -9.76 6.45
C VAL A 192 20.95 -10.46 5.74
N TYR A 193 20.24 -9.73 4.87
CA TYR A 193 19.08 -10.20 4.13
C TYR A 193 19.23 -9.92 2.64
N GLU A 194 19.00 -10.93 1.79
CA GLU A 194 19.14 -10.80 0.34
C GLU A 194 17.87 -10.23 -0.28
N ILE A 195 18.01 -9.23 -1.17
CA ILE A 195 16.89 -8.63 -1.87
C ILE A 195 16.62 -9.42 -3.16
N GLU A 196 15.65 -10.31 -3.12
CA GLU A 196 15.26 -11.17 -4.25
C GLU A 196 13.86 -10.83 -4.81
N GLY A 197 13.59 -11.21 -6.06
CA GLY A 197 12.25 -11.12 -6.65
C GLY A 197 11.87 -9.74 -7.20
N LEU A 198 12.86 -8.86 -7.37
CA LEU A 198 12.72 -7.52 -7.98
C LEU A 198 13.11 -7.50 -9.47
N GLU A 199 13.42 -8.66 -10.06
CA GLU A 199 13.77 -8.79 -11.47
C GLU A 199 12.53 -8.62 -12.36
N PRO A 200 12.64 -7.99 -13.56
CA PRO A 200 11.49 -7.66 -14.42
C PRO A 200 10.56 -8.85 -14.72
N ASN A 201 11.13 -10.06 -14.84
CA ASN A 201 10.40 -11.28 -15.16
C ASN A 201 9.76 -11.94 -13.92
N LYS A 202 10.19 -11.59 -12.71
CA LYS A 202 9.67 -12.11 -11.44
C LYS A 202 8.68 -11.14 -10.77
N LEU A 203 8.61 -9.90 -11.26
CA LEU A 203 7.67 -8.91 -10.76
C LEU A 203 6.22 -9.37 -10.95
N GLU A 204 5.49 -9.39 -9.86
CA GLU A 204 4.06 -9.67 -9.88
C GLU A 204 3.28 -8.51 -10.53
N GLY A 205 2.82 -8.71 -11.77
CA GLY A 205 1.94 -7.76 -12.47
C GLY A 205 0.46 -7.97 -12.17
N LEU A 206 -0.33 -6.92 -12.32
CA LEU A 206 -1.79 -7.00 -12.29
C LEU A 206 -2.31 -7.57 -13.62
N LYS A 207 -3.11 -8.65 -13.56
CA LYS A 207 -3.77 -9.20 -14.76
C LYS A 207 -5.09 -8.47 -14.98
N VAL A 208 -5.19 -7.71 -16.07
CA VAL A 208 -6.42 -6.97 -16.42
C VAL A 208 -6.82 -7.15 -17.88
N SER A 209 -8.09 -6.91 -18.17
CA SER A 209 -8.65 -6.97 -19.52
C SER A 209 -8.33 -5.71 -20.34
N ASN A 210 -8.43 -5.81 -21.67
CA ASN A 210 -8.28 -4.67 -22.58
C ASN A 210 -9.14 -3.46 -22.18
N LYS A 211 -10.39 -3.68 -21.75
CA LYS A 211 -11.30 -2.61 -21.31
C LYS A 211 -10.72 -1.85 -20.12
N ALA A 212 -10.20 -2.57 -19.13
CA ALA A 212 -9.57 -1.96 -17.95
C ALA A 212 -8.29 -1.18 -18.33
N ILE A 213 -7.47 -1.71 -19.24
CA ILE A 213 -6.28 -1.01 -19.76
C ILE A 213 -6.67 0.31 -20.43
N ARG A 214 -7.67 0.30 -21.32
CA ARG A 214 -8.14 1.51 -22.01
C ARG A 214 -8.72 2.54 -21.04
N ASN A 215 -9.46 2.09 -20.03
CA ASN A 215 -10.00 2.96 -18.98
C ASN A 215 -8.88 3.59 -18.15
N ALA A 216 -7.87 2.81 -17.78
CA ALA A 216 -6.68 3.28 -17.06
C ALA A 216 -5.92 4.34 -17.89
N VAL A 217 -5.63 4.04 -19.16
CA VAL A 217 -4.97 4.98 -20.09
C VAL A 217 -5.76 6.29 -20.20
N SER A 218 -7.07 6.22 -20.38
CA SER A 218 -7.92 7.41 -20.47
C SER A 218 -7.89 8.24 -19.18
N ARG A 219 -7.99 7.59 -18.01
CA ARG A 219 -7.98 8.24 -16.71
C ARG A 219 -6.63 8.90 -16.43
N ASP A 220 -5.54 8.16 -16.59
CA ASP A 220 -4.20 8.62 -16.23
C ASP A 220 -3.68 9.66 -17.24
N ALA A 221 -4.03 9.54 -18.53
CA ALA A 221 -3.73 10.57 -19.53
C ALA A 221 -4.52 11.88 -19.28
N ARG A 222 -5.79 11.79 -18.86
CA ARG A 222 -6.59 12.97 -18.48
C ARG A 222 -6.08 13.60 -17.18
N GLY A 223 -5.67 12.79 -16.20
CA GLY A 223 -5.06 13.28 -14.96
C GLY A 223 -3.76 14.07 -15.20
N ARG A 224 -3.07 13.78 -16.29
CA ARG A 224 -1.89 14.54 -16.78
C ARG A 224 -2.25 15.74 -17.65
N ASN A 225 -3.53 16.10 -17.75
CA ASN A 225 -4.05 17.21 -18.55
C ASN A 225 -3.65 17.16 -20.03
N TRP A 226 -3.53 15.96 -20.62
CA TRP A 226 -3.23 15.84 -22.04
C TRP A 226 -4.41 16.26 -22.93
N SER A 227 -4.09 16.75 -24.13
CA SER A 227 -5.09 17.12 -25.12
C SER A 227 -5.94 15.91 -25.53
N ARG A 228 -7.19 16.15 -25.96
CA ARG A 228 -8.11 15.10 -26.42
C ARG A 228 -7.48 14.24 -27.53
N SER A 229 -6.74 14.87 -28.44
CA SER A 229 -6.02 14.18 -29.52
C SER A 229 -4.87 13.32 -28.97
N GLY A 230 -4.13 13.80 -27.97
CA GLY A 230 -3.10 13.03 -27.26
C GLY A 230 -3.67 11.79 -26.59
N VAL A 231 -4.77 11.94 -25.85
CA VAL A 231 -5.48 10.81 -25.23
C VAL A 231 -5.92 9.79 -26.28
N GLN A 232 -6.48 10.25 -27.40
CA GLN A 232 -6.91 9.35 -28.47
C GLN A 232 -5.75 8.58 -29.12
N LYS A 233 -4.60 9.23 -29.32
CA LYS A 233 -3.38 8.56 -29.83
C LYS A 233 -2.95 7.42 -28.91
N TRP A 234 -2.95 7.65 -27.59
CA TRP A 234 -2.65 6.62 -26.60
C TRP A 234 -3.67 5.49 -26.57
N LEU A 235 -4.96 5.81 -26.65
CA LEU A 235 -6.03 4.80 -26.73
C LEU A 235 -5.91 3.93 -27.99
N ASN A 236 -5.53 4.52 -29.11
CA ASN A 236 -5.29 3.79 -30.36
C ASN A 236 -4.07 2.87 -30.24
N ALA A 237 -2.99 3.34 -29.59
CA ALA A 237 -1.78 2.54 -29.39
C ALA A 237 -2.02 1.28 -28.53
N VAL A 238 -2.91 1.35 -27.54
CA VAL A 238 -3.24 0.19 -26.68
C VAL A 238 -4.45 -0.60 -27.16
N ARG A 239 -5.07 -0.23 -28.29
CA ARG A 239 -6.36 -0.79 -28.75
C ARG A 239 -6.33 -2.31 -28.83
N ASN A 240 -5.23 -2.88 -29.31
CA ASN A 240 -5.07 -4.32 -29.52
C ASN A 240 -4.43 -5.07 -28.34
N THR A 241 -4.12 -4.36 -27.25
CA THR A 241 -3.45 -4.93 -26.08
C THR A 241 -4.46 -5.69 -25.22
N ARG A 242 -4.38 -7.02 -25.19
CA ARG A 242 -5.36 -7.85 -24.47
C ARG A 242 -5.06 -7.99 -22.98
N ASN A 243 -3.79 -7.90 -22.60
CA ASN A 243 -3.31 -8.04 -21.23
C ASN A 243 -2.10 -7.14 -20.95
N THR A 244 -1.68 -7.08 -19.69
CA THR A 244 -0.57 -6.24 -19.20
C THR A 244 0.83 -6.76 -19.53
N SER A 245 0.93 -7.97 -20.09
CA SER A 245 2.20 -8.58 -20.50
C SER A 245 2.50 -8.37 -21.99
N GLN A 246 1.54 -7.85 -22.75
CA GLN A 246 1.70 -7.58 -24.18
C GLN A 246 2.22 -6.16 -24.41
N LYS A 247 3.11 -6.01 -25.40
CA LYS A 247 3.53 -4.70 -25.89
C LYS A 247 2.29 -3.86 -26.27
N PRO A 248 2.21 -2.56 -25.92
CA PRO A 248 3.29 -1.72 -25.37
C PRO A 248 3.35 -1.66 -23.84
N MET A 249 2.74 -2.61 -23.11
CA MET A 249 2.72 -2.60 -21.65
C MET A 249 3.97 -3.27 -21.06
N HIS A 250 4.46 -2.70 -19.97
CA HIS A 250 5.56 -3.21 -19.17
C HIS A 250 5.19 -3.13 -17.69
N THR A 251 5.53 -4.16 -16.91
CA THR A 251 5.43 -4.10 -15.45
C THR A 251 6.73 -3.54 -14.91
N GLU A 252 6.66 -2.41 -14.21
CA GLU A 252 7.82 -1.79 -13.57
C GLU A 252 7.65 -1.74 -12.06
N LEU A 253 8.78 -1.72 -11.35
CA LEU A 253 8.83 -1.61 -9.90
C LEU A 253 8.62 -0.15 -9.52
N ARG A 254 7.65 0.12 -8.65
CA ARG A 254 7.35 1.48 -8.16
C ARG A 254 7.92 1.73 -6.78
N SER A 255 7.84 0.76 -5.88
CA SER A 255 8.39 0.91 -4.53
C SER A 255 8.66 -0.44 -3.90
N VAL A 256 9.64 -0.46 -3.00
CA VAL A 256 9.96 -1.61 -2.15
C VAL A 256 9.83 -1.18 -0.70
N MET A 257 9.25 -2.07 0.11
CA MET A 257 9.02 -1.84 1.53
C MET A 257 9.58 -3.01 2.33
N TRP A 258 10.29 -2.69 3.39
CA TRP A 258 10.76 -3.63 4.39
C TRP A 258 10.11 -3.34 5.72
N LYS A 259 9.83 -4.40 6.46
CA LYS A 259 9.33 -4.35 7.83
C LYS A 259 10.18 -5.28 8.68
N VAL A 260 10.74 -4.73 9.75
CA VAL A 260 11.60 -5.47 10.69
C VAL A 260 10.91 -5.53 12.02
N ASN A 261 10.72 -6.74 12.53
CA ASN A 261 10.23 -7.01 13.87
C ASN A 261 11.39 -7.50 14.74
N GLY A 262 11.43 -7.06 15.99
CA GLY A 262 12.45 -7.47 16.93
C GLY A 262 12.12 -7.08 18.36
N LYS A 263 13.07 -7.32 19.26
CA LYS A 263 13.02 -6.91 20.67
C LYS A 263 14.19 -5.99 20.99
N ASP A 264 13.91 -4.91 21.72
CA ASP A 264 14.96 -4.02 22.22
C ASP A 264 15.80 -4.68 23.31
N ALA A 265 16.83 -3.99 23.81
CA ALA A 265 17.67 -4.49 24.90
C ALA A 265 16.89 -4.76 26.21
N ASN A 266 15.70 -4.18 26.37
CA ASN A 266 14.81 -4.37 27.51
C ASN A 266 13.73 -5.46 27.25
N GLY A 267 13.80 -6.16 26.12
CA GLY A 267 12.83 -7.18 25.71
C GLY A 267 11.51 -6.63 25.17
N ARG A 268 11.36 -5.31 24.96
CA ARG A 268 10.15 -4.70 24.40
C ARG A 268 10.09 -4.94 22.90
N PRO A 269 8.95 -5.42 22.35
CA PRO A 269 8.82 -5.60 20.92
C PRO A 269 8.84 -4.24 20.21
N PHE A 270 9.53 -4.18 19.10
CA PHE A 270 9.49 -3.04 18.20
C PHE A 270 9.19 -3.51 16.77
N THR A 271 8.69 -2.59 15.96
CA THR A 271 8.63 -2.77 14.52
C THR A 271 9.04 -1.49 13.84
N ARG A 272 9.85 -1.60 12.78
CA ARG A 272 10.25 -0.47 11.95
C ARG A 272 10.02 -0.77 10.49
N GLN A 273 9.68 0.25 9.72
CA GLN A 273 9.47 0.15 8.27
C GLN A 273 10.40 1.06 7.48
N LEU A 274 10.93 0.53 6.39
CA LEU A 274 11.70 1.28 5.42
C LEU A 274 11.00 1.17 4.07
N ARG A 275 10.76 2.31 3.41
CA ARG A 275 10.22 2.36 2.06
C ARG A 275 11.21 3.07 1.15
N ILE A 276 11.46 2.47 -0.01
CA ILE A 276 12.23 3.09 -1.10
C ILE A 276 11.34 3.12 -2.34
N ASP A 277 11.03 4.32 -2.80
CA ASP A 277 10.33 4.56 -4.05
C ASP A 277 11.35 4.57 -5.21
N VAL A 278 11.01 3.89 -6.29
CA VAL A 278 11.85 3.76 -7.48
C VAL A 278 11.26 4.64 -8.59
N PRO A 279 12.02 5.60 -9.13
CA PRO A 279 11.55 6.44 -10.21
C PRO A 279 11.33 5.60 -11.47
N ILE A 280 10.25 5.92 -12.19
CA ILE A 280 9.93 5.27 -13.46
C ILE A 280 10.84 5.88 -14.52
N ALA A 281 11.67 5.07 -15.14
CA ALA A 281 12.56 5.53 -16.20
C ALA A 281 11.73 6.07 -17.39
N PRO A 282 12.15 7.17 -18.03
CA PRO A 282 11.44 7.74 -19.17
C PRO A 282 11.37 6.82 -20.40
#